data_AF-A0A3B8VKU2-F1
#
_entry.id   AF-A0A3B8VKU2-F1
#
_cell.length_a   1.000
_cell.length_b   1.000
_cell.length_c   1.000
_cell.angle_alpha   90.00
_cell.angle_beta   90.00
_cell.angle_gamma   90.00
#
_symmetry.space_group_name_H-M   'P 1'
#
loop_
_entity.id
_entity.type
_entity.pdbx_description
1 polymer ?
#
loop_
_entity_poly.entity_id
_entity_poly.type
_entity_poly.pdbx_seq_one_letter_code
_entity_poly.pdbx_strand_id
1 'polypeptide(L)'
;MTATTLETVFLNTVAPIPCQVASVEIETVSTTQTRSVTNIAPIALIVMPTPTKTLMHSGQATELHILSSGKFDGTETADTGSTGSRTASYKGTRIVLKNDTSLCMHVGFCGNEITTVWKMLSATCDSRVRGQLMAMVERCPSAALSYSLEPDLPVEIVVTPDGALWFSGGITVERSYGQPFEARNRATLCRCGNSKN
;
A
#
# COMPACT_ATOMS: atom_id res chain seq x y z
N MET A 1 -54.27 -7.07 -50.25
CA MET A 1 -53.05 -7.86 -49.99
C MET A 1 -52.13 -6.98 -49.17
N THR A 2 -52.04 -7.30 -47.89
CA THR A 2 -51.48 -6.47 -46.80
C THR A 2 -49.95 -6.56 -46.80
N ALA A 3 -49.30 -5.40 -46.75
CA ALA A 3 -47.85 -5.30 -46.58
C ALA A 3 -47.49 -5.48 -45.10
N THR A 4 -46.76 -6.54 -44.78
CA THR A 4 -46.24 -6.84 -43.45
C THR A 4 -44.94 -6.08 -43.24
N THR A 5 -44.93 -5.13 -42.30
CA THR A 5 -43.74 -4.42 -41.82
C THR A 5 -42.92 -5.32 -40.89
N LEU A 6 -41.63 -5.51 -41.21
CA LEU A 6 -40.64 -6.12 -40.32
C LEU A 6 -40.25 -5.09 -39.24
N GLU A 7 -40.70 -5.32 -38.00
CA GLU A 7 -40.23 -4.58 -36.85
C GLU A 7 -38.77 -4.95 -36.53
N THR A 8 -37.95 -3.90 -36.48
CA THR A 8 -36.56 -3.95 -36.05
C THR A 8 -36.53 -4.13 -34.53
N VAL A 9 -36.02 -5.27 -34.06
CA VAL A 9 -35.76 -5.53 -32.64
C VAL A 9 -34.64 -4.59 -32.18
N PHE A 10 -35.02 -3.50 -31.51
CA PHE A 10 -34.09 -2.67 -30.75
C PHE A 10 -33.56 -3.50 -29.57
N LEU A 11 -32.29 -3.87 -29.62
CA LEU A 11 -31.58 -4.34 -28.44
C LEU A 11 -31.54 -3.20 -27.42
N ASN A 12 -32.23 -3.41 -26.30
CA ASN A 12 -32.12 -2.59 -25.10
C ASN A 12 -30.66 -2.52 -24.65
N THR A 13 -30.00 -1.43 -25.01
CA THR A 13 -28.69 -1.07 -24.47
C THR A 13 -28.96 -0.40 -23.13
N VAL A 14 -28.81 -1.16 -22.03
CA VAL A 14 -28.81 -0.58 -20.69
C VAL A 14 -27.58 0.31 -20.59
N ALA A 15 -27.76 1.60 -20.84
CA ALA A 15 -26.73 2.60 -20.58
C ALA A 15 -26.34 2.53 -19.10
N PRO A 16 -25.05 2.65 -18.73
CA PRO A 16 -24.65 2.74 -17.34
C PRO A 16 -25.34 3.95 -16.72
N ILE A 17 -26.14 3.72 -15.69
CA ILE A 17 -26.89 4.74 -14.96
C ILE A 17 -25.91 5.86 -14.58
N PRO A 18 -26.12 7.10 -15.03
CA PRO A 18 -25.24 8.20 -14.68
C PRO A 18 -25.24 8.36 -13.16
N CYS A 19 -24.06 8.61 -12.59
CA CYS A 19 -23.88 8.89 -11.16
C CYS A 19 -24.61 10.18 -10.73
N GLN A 20 -25.94 10.15 -10.66
CA GLN A 20 -26.73 11.23 -10.09
C GLN A 20 -26.70 11.05 -8.57
N VAL A 21 -25.80 11.79 -7.93
CA VAL A 21 -25.80 11.98 -6.48
C VAL A 21 -26.96 12.89 -6.13
N ALA A 22 -27.89 12.41 -5.30
CA ALA A 22 -28.78 13.29 -4.56
C ALA A 22 -27.90 14.15 -3.62
N SER A 23 -28.03 15.47 -3.72
CA SER A 23 -27.45 16.42 -2.80
C SER A 23 -28.03 16.15 -1.41
N VAL A 24 -27.21 15.63 -0.49
CA VAL A 24 -27.53 15.62 0.94
C VAL A 24 -26.83 16.83 1.53
N GLU A 25 -27.61 17.82 1.99
CA GLU A 25 -27.10 18.92 2.79
C GLU A 25 -26.57 18.35 4.11
N ILE A 26 -25.27 18.55 4.36
CA ILE A 26 -24.62 18.11 5.60
C ILE A 26 -24.62 19.32 6.53
N GLU A 27 -25.50 19.32 7.55
CA GLU A 27 -25.37 20.25 8.67
C GLU A 27 -24.06 19.94 9.41
N THR A 28 -23.19 20.95 9.46
CA THR A 28 -21.89 20.85 10.12
C THR A 28 -22.04 21.20 11.60
N VAL A 29 -21.89 20.21 12.49
CA VAL A 29 -21.68 20.47 13.91
C VAL A 29 -20.18 20.59 14.15
N SER A 30 -19.72 21.83 14.33
CA SER A 30 -18.36 22.18 14.71
C SER A 30 -18.17 21.96 16.21
N THR A 31 -17.42 20.93 16.59
CA THR A 31 -16.83 20.83 17.93
C THR A 31 -15.35 21.13 17.81
N THR A 32 -14.97 22.33 18.24
CA THR A 32 -13.56 22.77 18.28
C THR A 32 -12.85 22.06 19.42
N GLN A 33 -11.96 21.11 19.10
CA GLN A 33 -11.01 20.57 20.07
C GLN A 33 -9.62 21.18 19.82
N THR A 34 -9.16 21.95 20.79
CA THR A 34 -7.88 22.67 20.79
C THR A 34 -6.71 21.69 20.69
N ARG A 35 -5.84 21.87 19.69
CA ARG A 35 -4.60 21.11 19.51
C ARG A 35 -3.57 21.51 20.57
N SER A 36 -3.15 20.57 21.41
CA SER A 36 -1.91 20.70 22.17
C SER A 36 -0.72 20.43 21.26
N VAL A 37 0.15 21.42 21.11
CA VAL A 37 1.34 21.38 20.25
C VAL A 37 2.50 20.77 21.06
N THR A 38 2.72 19.48 20.89
CA THR A 38 4.02 18.82 21.15
C THR A 38 4.10 17.56 20.29
N ASN A 39 4.43 17.71 19.01
CA ASN A 39 4.76 16.59 18.13
C ASN A 39 6.27 16.51 17.95
N ILE A 40 6.93 15.75 18.81
CA ILE A 40 8.22 15.13 18.47
C ILE A 40 7.83 13.83 17.77
N ALA A 41 7.98 13.78 16.44
CA ALA A 41 7.76 12.54 15.70
C ALA A 41 8.70 11.46 16.26
N PRO A 42 8.22 10.24 16.55
CA PRO A 42 9.08 9.17 17.01
C PRO A 42 10.01 8.75 15.87
N ILE A 43 11.26 9.20 15.92
CA ILE A 43 12.33 8.72 15.05
C ILE A 43 12.71 7.33 15.56
N ALA A 44 12.21 6.29 14.91
CA ALA A 44 12.71 4.94 15.13
C ALA A 44 13.99 4.77 14.28
N LEU A 45 15.16 4.94 14.92
CA LEU A 45 16.43 4.60 14.29
C LEU A 45 16.57 3.07 14.25
N ILE A 46 16.12 2.46 13.15
CA ILE A 46 16.34 1.03 12.90
C ILE A 46 17.75 0.88 12.32
N VAL A 47 18.75 0.82 13.19
CA VAL A 47 20.10 0.40 12.79
C VAL A 47 20.03 -1.08 12.45
N MET A 48 20.22 -1.45 11.19
CA MET A 48 20.35 -2.86 10.81
C MET A 48 21.55 -3.44 11.58
N PRO A 49 21.36 -4.47 12.43
CA PRO A 49 22.44 -4.97 13.27
C PRO A 49 23.55 -5.55 12.39
N THR A 50 24.75 -4.99 12.52
CA THR A 50 25.98 -5.65 12.09
C THR A 50 26.12 -6.94 12.93
N PRO A 51 26.46 -8.11 12.34
CA PRO A 51 26.58 -9.34 13.12
C PRO A 51 27.84 -9.28 14.00
N THR A 52 27.74 -8.75 15.21
CA THR A 52 28.80 -8.85 16.21
C THR A 52 28.64 -10.15 16.99
N LYS A 53 29.59 -11.06 16.75
CA LYS A 53 29.73 -12.35 17.41
C LYS A 53 30.03 -12.15 18.90
N THR A 54 29.00 -12.18 19.77
CA THR A 54 29.21 -12.32 21.21
C THR A 54 29.54 -13.76 21.54
N LEU A 55 30.81 -14.02 21.86
CA LEU A 55 31.26 -15.28 22.47
C LEU A 55 30.66 -15.39 23.86
N MET A 56 29.79 -16.39 24.07
CA MET A 56 29.53 -16.97 25.39
C MET A 56 29.94 -18.44 25.38
N HIS A 57 30.64 -18.82 26.45
CA HIS A 57 31.25 -20.13 26.65
C HIS A 57 30.27 -21.12 27.28
N SER A 58 30.47 -22.39 26.91
CA SER A 58 29.93 -23.64 27.48
C SER A 58 28.42 -23.89 27.46
N GLY A 59 28.04 -24.91 26.67
CA GLY A 59 26.74 -25.58 26.73
C GLY A 59 26.27 -25.96 25.33
N GLN A 60 26.61 -27.19 24.89
CA GLN A 60 26.25 -27.84 23.61
C GLN A 60 25.32 -27.04 22.68
N ALA A 61 25.92 -26.30 21.76
CA ALA A 61 25.20 -25.74 20.63
C ALA A 61 24.82 -26.91 19.71
N THR A 62 23.54 -27.26 19.66
CA THR A 62 22.96 -27.78 18.42
C THR A 62 23.29 -26.75 17.35
N GLU A 63 24.21 -27.13 16.47
CA GLU A 63 24.68 -26.32 15.37
C GLU A 63 23.50 -26.07 14.42
N LEU A 64 22.74 -25.02 14.72
CA LEU A 64 21.86 -24.40 13.75
C LEU A 64 22.83 -23.86 12.70
N HIS A 65 23.05 -24.65 11.65
CA HIS A 65 23.68 -24.22 10.42
C HIS A 65 22.88 -23.00 9.92
N ILE A 66 23.23 -21.81 10.41
CA ILE A 66 22.90 -20.57 9.74
C ILE A 66 23.68 -20.67 8.44
N LEU A 67 23.02 -21.16 7.39
CA LEU A 67 23.47 -21.05 6.02
C LEU A 67 23.50 -19.57 5.67
N SER A 68 24.49 -18.84 6.20
CA SER A 68 24.94 -17.57 5.69
C SER A 68 25.79 -17.86 4.45
N SER A 69 25.21 -18.53 3.45
CA SER A 69 25.92 -18.96 2.24
C SER A 69 25.94 -17.88 1.15
N GLY A 70 25.82 -16.61 1.52
CA GLY A 70 26.00 -15.47 0.63
C GLY A 70 26.62 -14.30 1.38
N LYS A 71 27.56 -13.59 0.75
CA LYS A 71 27.97 -12.27 1.23
C LYS A 71 26.75 -11.35 1.09
N PHE A 72 26.19 -10.90 2.22
CA PHE A 72 25.18 -9.85 2.18
C PHE A 72 25.83 -8.57 1.64
N ASP A 73 25.37 -8.12 0.49
CA ASP A 73 25.71 -6.82 -0.07
C ASP A 73 24.70 -5.80 0.48
N GLY A 74 25.15 -4.96 1.41
CA GLY A 74 24.35 -3.92 2.04
C GLY A 74 24.17 -2.66 1.18
N THR A 75 24.62 -2.67 -0.08
CA THR A 75 24.44 -1.55 -1.00
C THR A 75 22.96 -1.31 -1.26
N GLU A 76 22.49 -0.12 -0.90
CA GLU A 76 21.10 0.28 -1.09
C GLU A 76 20.79 0.45 -2.58
N THR A 77 19.77 -0.25 -3.08
CA THR A 77 19.35 -0.22 -4.49
C THR A 77 17.98 0.45 -4.71
N ALA A 78 17.34 0.86 -3.61
CA ALA A 78 16.07 1.55 -3.60
C ALA A 78 16.09 2.81 -4.47
N ASP A 79 15.03 3.01 -5.28
CA ASP A 79 14.85 4.26 -6.02
C ASP A 79 14.73 5.44 -5.02
N THR A 80 15.51 6.50 -5.28
CA THR A 80 15.57 7.73 -4.48
C THR A 80 14.81 8.90 -5.13
N GLY A 81 14.20 8.68 -6.29
CA GLY A 81 13.29 9.62 -6.91
C GLY A 81 12.06 9.90 -6.03
N SER A 82 11.45 11.06 -6.24
CA SER A 82 10.24 11.44 -5.51
C SER A 82 9.09 10.46 -5.77
N THR A 83 8.20 10.22 -4.80
CA THR A 83 6.98 9.44 -5.07
C THR A 83 6.16 10.04 -6.22
N GLY A 84 6.10 11.36 -6.35
CA GLY A 84 5.40 12.03 -7.45
C GLY A 84 5.89 11.60 -8.84
N SER A 85 7.21 11.40 -9.01
CA SER A 85 7.79 10.96 -10.29
C SER A 85 7.65 9.46 -10.53
N ARG A 86 7.61 8.63 -9.48
CA ARG A 86 7.51 7.16 -9.58
C ARG A 86 6.06 6.65 -9.68
N THR A 87 5.11 7.47 -9.23
CA THR A 87 3.70 7.07 -9.10
C THR A 87 2.93 7.24 -10.41
N ALA A 88 2.38 6.14 -10.92
CA ALA A 88 1.32 6.17 -11.93
C ALA A 88 -0.04 6.44 -11.26
N SER A 89 -0.88 7.26 -11.90
CA SER A 89 -2.25 7.55 -11.43
C SER A 89 -3.31 7.01 -12.39
N TYR A 90 -4.32 6.36 -11.83
CA TYR A 90 -5.43 5.75 -12.58
C TYR A 90 -6.74 6.35 -12.09
N LYS A 91 -7.45 7.04 -12.99
CA LYS A 91 -8.71 7.71 -12.68
C LYS A 91 -9.86 6.71 -12.70
N GLY A 92 -10.51 6.53 -11.55
CA GLY A 92 -11.82 5.89 -11.44
C GLY A 92 -12.95 6.93 -11.36
N THR A 93 -14.18 6.45 -11.24
CA THR A 93 -15.38 7.30 -11.20
C THR A 93 -15.49 8.13 -9.92
N ARG A 94 -15.10 7.57 -8.76
CA ARG A 94 -15.14 8.26 -7.45
C ARG A 94 -13.84 8.10 -6.64
N ILE A 95 -12.77 7.63 -7.26
CA ILE A 95 -11.48 7.38 -6.61
C ILE A 95 -10.35 7.54 -7.64
N VAL A 96 -9.16 7.95 -7.18
CA VAL A 96 -7.93 7.92 -7.96
C VAL A 96 -7.00 6.92 -7.31
N LEU A 97 -6.69 5.84 -8.02
CA LEU A 97 -5.72 4.85 -7.59
C LEU A 97 -4.33 5.32 -7.99
N LYS A 98 -3.40 5.28 -7.05
CA LYS A 98 -1.97 5.56 -7.27
C LYS A 98 -1.19 4.26 -7.17
N ASN A 99 -0.20 4.07 -8.04
CA ASN A 99 0.68 2.92 -8.06
C ASN A 99 2.13 3.36 -8.20
N ASP A 100 2.92 3.18 -7.15
CA ASP A 100 4.37 3.25 -7.17
C ASP A 100 4.92 1.83 -7.26
N THR A 101 5.22 1.40 -8.49
CA THR A 101 5.65 0.02 -8.75
C THR A 101 7.03 -0.29 -8.18
N SER A 102 7.87 0.72 -7.92
CA SER A 102 9.19 0.48 -7.34
C SER A 102 9.06 -0.14 -5.96
N LEU A 103 8.00 0.19 -5.22
CA LEU A 103 7.72 -0.33 -3.88
C LEU A 103 7.03 -1.70 -3.86
N CYS A 104 6.64 -2.25 -5.01
CA CYS A 104 5.81 -3.46 -5.04
C CYS A 104 6.60 -4.70 -4.59
N MET A 105 6.12 -5.39 -3.55
CA MET A 105 6.68 -6.69 -3.13
C MET A 105 5.97 -7.90 -3.77
N HIS A 106 5.07 -7.66 -4.73
CA HIS A 106 4.36 -8.71 -5.49
C HIS A 106 3.53 -9.71 -4.66
N VAL A 107 3.03 -9.32 -3.48
CA VAL A 107 2.23 -10.19 -2.60
C VAL A 107 0.80 -10.48 -3.10
N GLY A 108 0.30 -9.72 -4.09
CA GLY A 108 -0.94 -10.06 -4.82
C GLY A 108 -2.28 -9.57 -4.23
N PHE A 109 -2.31 -8.87 -3.09
CA PHE A 109 -3.57 -8.36 -2.49
C PHE A 109 -4.37 -7.37 -3.36
N CYS A 110 -3.77 -6.85 -4.43
CA CYS A 110 -4.42 -6.00 -5.42
C CYS A 110 -5.32 -6.78 -6.41
N GLY A 111 -5.38 -8.10 -6.30
CA GLY A 111 -6.27 -8.97 -7.06
C GLY A 111 -6.83 -10.11 -6.23
N ASN A 112 -7.82 -10.79 -6.78
CA ASN A 112 -8.36 -12.05 -6.29
C ASN A 112 -8.82 -12.90 -7.49
N GLU A 113 -9.48 -14.03 -7.22
CA GLU A 113 -9.96 -14.96 -8.26
C GLU A 113 -10.96 -14.33 -9.25
N ILE A 114 -11.61 -13.22 -8.87
CA ILE A 114 -12.69 -12.60 -9.64
C ILE A 114 -12.20 -11.34 -10.37
N THR A 115 -11.37 -10.51 -9.73
CA THR A 115 -11.06 -9.17 -10.23
C THR A 115 -9.71 -8.62 -9.76
N THR A 116 -9.34 -7.45 -10.27
CA THR A 116 -8.20 -6.65 -9.83
C THR A 116 -8.63 -5.20 -9.58
N VAL A 117 -7.88 -4.48 -8.75
CA VAL A 117 -8.17 -3.07 -8.45
C VAL A 117 -8.31 -2.21 -9.71
N TRP A 118 -7.53 -2.49 -10.76
CA TRP A 118 -7.60 -1.76 -12.03
C TRP A 118 -8.91 -2.01 -12.79
N LYS A 119 -9.40 -3.26 -12.81
CA LYS A 119 -10.68 -3.62 -13.46
C LYS A 119 -11.87 -3.01 -12.74
N MET A 120 -11.75 -2.74 -11.45
CA MET A 120 -12.82 -2.18 -10.63
C MET A 120 -13.02 -0.67 -10.81
N LEU A 121 -12.02 0.06 -11.31
CA LEU A 121 -11.98 1.54 -11.32
C LEU A 121 -13.22 2.20 -11.94
N SER A 122 -13.72 1.69 -13.07
CA SER A 122 -14.88 2.24 -13.77
C SER A 122 -16.19 2.06 -13.00
N ALA A 123 -16.29 1.00 -12.20
CA ALA A 123 -17.47 0.67 -11.41
C ALA A 123 -17.48 1.29 -10.00
N THR A 124 -16.47 2.12 -9.66
CA THR A 124 -16.34 2.75 -8.34
C THR A 124 -17.42 3.80 -8.01
N CYS A 125 -18.42 4.01 -8.88
CA CYS A 125 -19.63 4.73 -8.50
C CYS A 125 -20.42 3.94 -7.44
N ASP A 126 -20.48 2.61 -7.58
CA ASP A 126 -21.03 1.73 -6.56
C ASP A 126 -20.12 1.75 -5.32
N SER A 127 -20.71 2.13 -4.19
CA SER A 127 -20.03 2.17 -2.89
C SER A 127 -19.46 0.82 -2.46
N ARG A 128 -20.08 -0.30 -2.84
CA ARG A 128 -19.59 -1.66 -2.51
C ARG A 128 -18.30 -1.96 -3.26
N VAL A 129 -18.28 -1.68 -4.57
CA VAL A 129 -17.09 -1.83 -5.42
C VAL A 129 -15.97 -0.92 -4.94
N ARG A 130 -16.29 0.34 -4.63
CA ARG A 130 -15.31 1.30 -4.12
C ARG A 130 -14.73 0.88 -2.77
N GLY A 131 -15.56 0.44 -1.83
CA GLY A 131 -15.11 -0.06 -0.53
C GLY A 131 -14.24 -1.31 -0.66
N GLN A 132 -14.59 -2.25 -1.55
CA GLN A 132 -13.76 -3.41 -1.83
C GLN A 132 -12.40 -3.01 -2.43
N LEU A 133 -12.36 -2.07 -3.39
CA LEU A 133 -11.11 -1.57 -3.97
C LEU A 133 -10.22 -0.96 -2.88
N MET A 134 -10.77 -0.09 -2.04
CA MET A 134 -10.04 0.53 -0.92
C MET A 134 -9.48 -0.54 0.02
N ALA A 135 -10.29 -1.51 0.41
CA ALA A 135 -9.87 -2.60 1.29
C ALA A 135 -8.78 -3.49 0.67
N MET A 136 -8.77 -3.67 -0.66
CA MET A 136 -7.69 -4.38 -1.36
C MET A 136 -6.39 -3.55 -1.39
N VAL A 137 -6.50 -2.24 -1.61
CA VAL A 137 -5.35 -1.32 -1.59
C VAL A 137 -4.73 -1.22 -0.19
N GLU A 138 -5.54 -1.12 0.85
CA GLU A 138 -5.10 -1.06 2.25
C GLU A 138 -4.32 -2.32 2.68
N ARG A 139 -4.65 -3.47 2.07
CA ARG A 139 -3.91 -4.73 2.28
C ARG A 139 -2.56 -4.79 1.55
N CYS A 140 -2.22 -3.82 0.70
CA CYS A 140 -0.89 -3.75 0.07
C CYS A 140 0.16 -3.38 1.14
N PRO A 141 0.98 -4.32 1.64
CA PRO A 141 1.84 -4.09 2.80
C PRO A 141 2.95 -3.07 2.52
N SER A 142 3.42 -2.98 1.28
CA SER A 142 4.49 -2.07 0.89
C SER A 142 4.03 -0.66 0.51
N ALA A 143 2.71 -0.39 0.55
CA ALA A 143 2.11 0.87 0.09
C ALA A 143 2.51 1.27 -1.35
N ALA A 144 2.78 0.28 -2.21
CA ALA A 144 2.90 0.48 -3.64
C ALA A 144 1.59 1.01 -4.21
N LEU A 145 0.46 0.53 -3.71
CA LEU A 145 -0.86 1.08 -4.01
C LEU A 145 -1.31 2.02 -2.90
N SER A 146 -1.89 3.16 -3.31
CA SER A 146 -2.52 4.13 -2.41
C SER A 146 -3.68 4.85 -3.10
N TYR A 147 -4.44 5.63 -2.33
CA TYR A 147 -5.46 6.55 -2.82
C TYR A 147 -5.47 7.82 -1.96
N SER A 148 -6.17 8.87 -2.39
CA SER A 148 -5.98 10.22 -1.83
C SER A 148 -6.33 10.43 -0.36
N LEU A 149 -7.02 9.48 0.28
CA LEU A 149 -7.55 9.61 1.66
C LEU A 149 -7.43 8.27 2.40
N GLU A 150 -6.21 7.75 2.55
CA GLU A 150 -6.00 6.58 3.40
C GLU A 150 -6.31 6.90 4.87
N PRO A 151 -6.89 5.95 5.64
CA PRO A 151 -7.13 6.14 7.06
C PRO A 151 -5.80 6.20 7.84
N ASP A 152 -5.80 6.89 8.98
CA ASP A 152 -4.67 6.84 9.90
C ASP A 152 -4.49 5.41 10.43
N LEU A 153 -3.24 4.94 10.45
CA LEU A 153 -2.87 3.65 11.01
C LEU A 153 -2.18 3.84 12.36
N PRO A 154 -2.31 2.86 13.29
CA PRO A 154 -1.54 2.88 14.53
C PRO A 154 -0.03 2.85 14.24
N VAL A 155 0.77 3.43 15.12
CA VAL A 155 2.23 3.34 15.01
C VAL A 155 2.66 1.96 15.50
N GLU A 156 3.11 1.10 14.59
CA GLU A 156 3.54 -0.26 14.91
C GLU A 156 4.64 -0.77 13.97
N ILE A 157 5.42 -1.73 14.48
CA ILE A 157 6.42 -2.48 13.72
C ILE A 157 6.16 -3.95 13.98
N VAL A 158 6.01 -4.72 12.90
CA VAL A 158 5.74 -6.15 12.93
C VAL A 158 6.88 -6.89 12.23
N VAL A 159 7.44 -7.87 12.91
CA VAL A 159 8.39 -8.81 12.34
C VAL A 159 7.63 -10.02 11.84
N THR A 160 7.53 -10.20 10.52
CA THR A 160 6.90 -11.39 9.96
C THR A 160 7.89 -12.57 10.03
N PRO A 161 7.48 -13.74 10.58
CA PRO A 161 8.29 -14.95 10.54
C PRO A 161 8.72 -15.27 9.10
N ASP A 162 10.02 -15.52 8.92
CA ASP A 162 10.65 -15.73 7.60
C ASP A 162 10.29 -14.70 6.51
N GLY A 163 9.87 -13.52 6.95
CA GLY A 163 9.40 -12.45 6.09
C GLY A 163 10.06 -11.12 6.40
N ALA A 164 9.45 -10.11 5.80
CA ALA A 164 9.90 -8.74 5.88
C ALA A 164 9.49 -8.07 7.21
N LEU A 165 10.11 -6.94 7.50
CA LEU A 165 9.69 -6.02 8.56
C LEU A 165 8.59 -5.13 8.01
N TRP A 166 7.38 -5.23 8.52
CA TRP A 166 6.28 -4.35 8.15
C TRP A 166 6.10 -3.27 9.22
N PHE A 167 5.78 -2.05 8.81
CA PHE A 167 5.56 -0.95 9.74
C PHE A 167 4.48 0.00 9.24
N SER A 168 3.80 0.68 10.15
CA SER A 168 2.70 1.60 9.85
C SER A 168 2.65 2.81 10.79
N GLY A 169 1.73 3.74 10.53
CA GLY A 169 1.52 4.94 11.33
C GLY A 169 2.51 6.08 11.03
N GLY A 170 3.07 6.12 9.82
CA GLY A 170 3.92 7.25 9.40
C GLY A 170 5.33 7.23 9.99
N ILE A 171 5.83 6.06 10.44
CA ILE A 171 7.20 5.90 10.93
C ILE A 171 8.20 6.35 9.86
N THR A 172 9.10 7.26 10.23
CA THR A 172 10.20 7.71 9.37
C THR A 172 11.34 6.69 9.43
N VAL A 173 11.85 6.30 8.26
CA VAL A 173 13.02 5.43 8.13
C VAL A 173 14.18 6.25 7.60
N GLU A 174 15.36 6.07 8.17
CA GLU A 174 16.59 6.66 7.69
C GLU A 174 17.33 5.65 6.79
N ARG A 175 17.79 6.12 5.63
CA ARG A 175 18.59 5.32 4.69
C ARG A 175 20.00 5.12 5.22
N SER A 176 20.73 4.19 4.62
CA SER A 176 22.09 3.84 5.05
C SER A 176 23.09 5.01 5.03
N TYR A 177 22.85 6.00 4.15
CA TYR A 177 23.68 7.21 4.02
C TYR A 177 23.08 8.44 4.73
N GLY A 178 22.09 8.26 5.60
CA GLY A 178 21.51 9.31 6.44
C GLY A 178 20.38 10.14 5.80
N GLN A 179 20.01 9.88 4.54
CA GLN A 179 18.85 10.54 3.93
C GLN A 179 17.55 9.90 4.43
N PRO A 180 16.47 10.68 4.62
CA PRO A 180 15.18 10.09 4.96
C PRO A 180 14.64 9.27 3.79
N PHE A 181 14.06 8.11 4.11
CA PHE A 181 13.07 7.46 3.26
C PHE A 181 11.76 8.25 3.35
N GLU A 182 11.06 8.40 2.23
CA GLU A 182 9.82 9.17 2.19
C GLU A 182 8.79 8.56 3.15
N ALA A 183 8.23 9.37 4.06
CA ALA A 183 7.26 8.90 5.04
C ALA A 183 5.99 8.40 4.35
N ARG A 184 5.48 7.25 4.80
CA ARG A 184 4.26 6.62 4.27
C ARG A 184 3.41 6.09 5.40
N ASN A 185 2.12 5.95 5.13
CA ASN A 185 1.17 5.41 6.11
C ASN A 185 1.53 3.98 6.54
N ARG A 186 2.11 3.20 5.62
CA ARG A 186 2.73 1.88 5.87
C ARG A 186 3.85 1.61 4.87
N ALA A 187 4.76 0.72 5.21
CA ALA A 187 5.79 0.22 4.29
C ALA A 187 6.38 -1.10 4.79
N THR A 188 7.32 -1.64 4.01
CA THR A 188 7.97 -2.92 4.33
C THR A 188 9.45 -2.88 3.99
N LEU A 189 10.30 -3.39 4.88
CA LEU A 189 11.74 -3.55 4.67
C LEU A 189 12.11 -5.02 4.54
N CYS A 190 12.87 -5.34 3.51
CA CYS A 190 13.36 -6.69 3.28
C CYS A 190 14.37 -7.12 4.36
N ARG A 191 14.26 -8.37 4.81
CA ARG A 191 15.19 -9.01 5.75
C ARG A 191 16.01 -10.15 5.13
N CYS A 192 15.69 -10.56 3.91
CA CYS A 192 16.37 -11.69 3.25
C CYS A 192 17.62 -11.29 2.46
N GLY A 193 17.84 -9.99 2.23
CA GLY A 193 18.99 -9.48 1.47
C GLY A 193 18.90 -9.64 -0.05
N ASN A 194 17.79 -10.16 -0.58
CA ASN A 194 17.61 -10.36 -2.03
C ASN A 194 16.75 -9.28 -2.71
N SER A 195 16.27 -8.28 -1.95
CA SER A 195 15.46 -7.21 -2.53
C SER A 195 16.27 -6.42 -3.58
N LYS A 196 15.56 -5.96 -4.61
CA LYS A 196 16.07 -5.03 -5.63
C LYS A 196 15.42 -3.65 -5.53
N ASN A 197 14.69 -3.43 -4.43
CA ASN A 197 14.10 -2.18 -3.99
C ASN A 197 14.45 -1.95 -2.52
#